data_AF-A0A1M6AT82-F1
#
_entry.id   AF-A0A1M6AT82-F1
#
_cell.length_a   1.000
_cell.length_b   1.000
_cell.length_c   1.000
_cell.angle_alpha   90.00
_cell.angle_beta   90.00
_cell.angle_gamma   90.00
#
_symmetry.space_group_name_H-M   'P 1'
#
loop_
_entity.id
_entity.type
_entity.pdbx_description
1 polymer ?
#
loop_
_entity_poly.entity_id
_entity_poly.type
_entity_poly.pdbx_seq_one_letter_code
_entity_poly.pdbx_strand_id
1 'polypeptide(L)' 'MSPIVAPLVLDLVEWVARRPRSYAEVMEAWRTSCPRLDVWEEAVDQGLLIRTEPVRVTPQGLRLLSEAGRAVTLPG' A
#
# COMPACT_ATOMS: atom_id res chain seq x y z
N MET A 1 -19.62 -1.75 -8.81
CA MET A 1 -19.04 -2.79 -7.93
C MET A 1 -17.69 -2.29 -7.48
N SER A 2 -17.53 -1.93 -6.21
CA SER A 2 -16.20 -1.68 -5.65
C SER A 2 -15.46 -3.02 -5.58
N PRO A 3 -14.25 -3.16 -6.13
CA PRO A 3 -13.47 -4.37 -5.95
C PRO A 3 -13.24 -4.59 -4.45
N ILE A 4 -13.44 -5.81 -3.97
CA ILE A 4 -13.07 -6.19 -2.61
C ILE A 4 -11.55 -6.13 -2.55
N VAL A 5 -10.99 -5.06 -2.00
CA VAL A 5 -9.54 -4.95 -1.80
C VAL A 5 -9.15 -5.85 -0.63
N ALA A 6 -8.13 -6.69 -0.82
CA ALA A 6 -7.66 -7.59 0.22
C ALA A 6 -7.17 -6.78 1.45
N PRO A 7 -7.48 -7.19 2.69
CA PRO A 7 -7.04 -6.49 3.90
C PRO A 7 -5.53 -6.22 3.96
N LEU A 8 -4.71 -7.15 3.46
CA LEU A 8 -3.25 -7.00 3.41
C LEU A 8 -2.78 -5.88 2.47
N VAL A 9 -3.52 -5.61 1.38
CA VAL A 9 -3.23 -4.48 0.49
C VAL A 9 -3.48 -3.18 1.23
N LEU A 10 -4.58 -3.08 1.99
CA LEU A 10 -4.84 -1.91 2.83
C LEU A 10 -3.78 -1.75 3.92
N ASP A 11 -3.35 -2.84 4.56
CA ASP A 11 -2.28 -2.80 5.57
C ASP A 11 -0.96 -2.29 4.96
N LEU A 12 -0.59 -2.73 3.75
CA LEU A 12 0.60 -2.26 3.04
C LEU A 12 0.49 -0.76 2.70
N VAL A 13 -0.62 -0.33 2.11
CA VAL A 13 -0.84 1.06 1.71
C VAL A 13 -0.81 1.98 2.94
N GLU A 14 -1.47 1.58 4.04
CA GLU A 14 -1.44 2.29 5.31
C GLU A 14 -0.02 2.36 5.88
N TRP A 15 0.69 1.24 5.84
CA TRP A 15 2.06 1.17 6.32
C TRP A 15 2.93 2.17 5.58
N VAL A 16 2.96 2.16 4.23
CA VAL A 16 3.72 3.11 3.40
C VAL A 16 3.26 4.56 3.62
N ALA A 17 1.97 4.81 3.80
CA ALA A 17 1.45 6.17 4.02
C ALA A 17 2.01 6.85 5.28
N ARG A 18 2.33 6.07 6.33
CA ARG A 18 2.81 6.61 7.62
C ARG A 18 4.18 7.29 7.55
N ARG A 19 5.07 6.86 6.63
CA ARG A 19 6.37 7.50 6.40
C ARG A 19 6.96 7.09 5.04
N PRO A 20 7.79 7.93 4.41
CA PRO A 20 8.54 7.53 3.23
C PRO A 20 9.36 6.27 3.47
N ARG A 21 9.34 5.34 2.51
CA ARG A 21 10.05 4.06 2.55
C ARG A 21 10.70 3.76 1.23
N SER A 22 11.90 3.19 1.26
CA SER A 22 12.54 2.73 0.03
C SER A 22 11.85 1.49 -0.51
N TYR A 23 11.99 1.24 -1.81
CA TYR A 23 11.49 0.00 -2.40
C TYR A 23 12.11 -1.24 -1.74
N ALA A 24 13.41 -1.17 -1.38
CA ALA A 24 14.09 -2.26 -0.70
C ALA A 24 13.46 -2.59 0.66
N GLU A 25 13.13 -1.58 1.47
CA GLU A 25 12.48 -1.77 2.77
C GLU A 25 11.09 -2.38 2.61
N VAL A 26 10.33 -1.93 1.60
CA VAL A 26 9.01 -2.49 1.29
C VAL A 26 9.13 -3.96 0.92
N MET A 27 10.06 -4.31 0.02
CA MET A 27 10.24 -5.70 -0.42
C MET A 27 10.83 -6.59 0.68
N GLU A 28 11.63 -6.07 1.60
CA GLU A 28 12.11 -6.83 2.75
C GLU A 28 10.97 -7.19 3.70
N ALA A 29 10.08 -6.23 3.99
CA ALA A 29 8.98 -6.41 4.94
C ALA A 29 7.78 -7.17 4.38
N TRP A 30 7.51 -7.05 3.07
CA TRP A 30 6.25 -7.52 2.46
C TRP A 30 6.39 -8.61 1.40
N ARG A 31 7.61 -9.05 1.08
CA ARG A 31 7.80 -10.21 0.20
C ARG A 31 7.31 -11.47 0.93
N THR A 32 6.17 -11.99 0.52
CA THR A 32 5.67 -13.28 1.02
C THR A 32 5.97 -14.39 0.02
N SER A 33 6.30 -15.58 0.51
CA SER A 33 6.72 -16.73 -0.31
C SER A 33 5.54 -17.58 -0.83
N CYS A 34 4.30 -17.12 -0.67
CA CYS A 34 3.11 -17.87 -1.09
C CYS A 34 2.68 -17.42 -2.49
N PRO A 35 2.52 -18.33 -3.47
CA PRO A 35 2.48 -17.99 -4.90
C PRO A 35 1.19 -17.29 -5.37
N ARG A 36 0.33 -16.83 -4.46
CA ARG A 36 -1.03 -16.41 -4.81
C ARG A 36 -1.46 -15.00 -4.49
N LEU A 37 -0.63 -14.12 -3.94
CA LEU A 37 -0.89 -12.67 -3.93
C LEU A 37 0.37 -11.96 -3.45
N ASP A 38 1.23 -11.51 -4.38
CA ASP A 38 2.25 -10.54 -4.02
C ASP A 38 1.52 -9.21 -3.73
N VAL A 39 1.27 -8.95 -2.45
CA VAL A 39 0.52 -7.78 -1.93
C VAL A 39 1.04 -6.47 -2.53
N TRP A 40 2.35 -6.40 -2.77
CA TRP A 40 3.00 -5.29 -3.46
C TRP A 40 2.50 -5.11 -4.90
N GLU A 41 2.49 -6.17 -5.70
CA GLU A 41 2.08 -6.11 -7.10
C GLU A 41 0.60 -5.73 -7.20
N GLU A 42 -0.26 -6.31 -6.37
CA GLU A 42 -1.68 -5.94 -6.32
C GLU A 42 -1.88 -4.45 -5.97
N ALA A 43 -1.11 -3.92 -5.01
CA ALA A 43 -1.20 -2.50 -4.65
C ALA A 43 -0.75 -1.56 -5.77
N VAL A 44 0.25 -1.98 -6.56
CA VAL A 44 0.75 -1.22 -7.72
C VAL A 44 -0.21 -1.34 -8.91
N ASP A 45 -0.71 -2.53 -9.20
CA ASP A 45 -1.66 -2.81 -10.29
C ASP A 45 -2.99 -2.09 -10.09
N GLN A 46 -3.46 -2.01 -8.84
CA GLN A 46 -4.62 -1.20 -8.49
C GLN A 46 -4.33 0.32 -8.47
N GLY A 47 -3.08 0.75 -8.67
CA GLY A 47 -2.70 2.17 -8.66
C GLY A 47 -2.78 2.81 -7.28
N LEU A 48 -2.68 2.03 -6.20
CA LEU A 48 -2.68 2.51 -4.81
C LEU A 48 -1.29 2.96 -4.36
N LEU A 49 -0.26 2.31 -4.89
CA LEU A 49 1.16 2.66 -4.70
C LEU A 49 1.81 2.96 -6.05
N ILE A 50 2.85 3.79 -6.02
CA ILE A 50 3.73 4.00 -7.17
C ILE A 50 5.17 3.68 -6.80
N ARG A 51 5.80 2.85 -7.64
CA ARG A 51 7.21 2.48 -7.52
C ARG A 51 8.10 3.67 -7.89
N THR A 52 8.41 4.47 -6.88
CA THR A 52 9.36 5.60 -6.92
C THR A 52 10.37 5.41 -5.78
N GLU A 53 11.39 6.27 -5.70
CA GLU A 53 12.32 6.28 -4.57
C GLU A 53 12.22 7.63 -3.84
N PRO A 54 11.67 7.67 -2.61
CA PRO A 54 11.00 6.58 -1.89
C PRO A 54 9.64 6.21 -2.52
N VAL A 55 9.10 5.03 -2.21
CA VAL A 55 7.77 4.58 -2.61
C VAL A 55 6.71 5.57 -2.10
N ARG A 56 5.72 5.87 -2.94
CA ARG A 56 4.66 6.83 -2.62
C ARG A 56 3.28 6.18 -2.70
N VAL A 57 2.40 6.63 -1.80
CA VAL A 57 0.97 6.34 -1.87
C VAL A 57 0.32 7.32 -2.83
N THR A 58 -0.55 6.83 -3.71
CA THR A 58 -1.27 7.67 -4.66
C THR A 58 -2.49 8.34 -3.99
N PRO A 59 -3.07 9.39 -4.60
CA PRO A 59 -4.33 9.95 -4.12
C PRO A 59 -5.47 8.91 -4.02
N GLN A 60 -5.46 7.89 -4.89
CA GLN A 60 -6.41 6.78 -4.84
C GLN A 60 -6.18 5.90 -3.62
N GLY A 61 -4.91 5.57 -3.32
CA GLY A 61 -4.55 4.81 -2.11
C GLY A 61 -5.01 5.51 -0.82
N LEU A 62 -4.78 6.83 -0.72
CA LEU A 62 -5.23 7.61 0.44
C LEU A 62 -6.76 7.66 0.57
N ARG A 63 -7.48 7.80 -0.55
CA ARG A 63 -8.94 7.78 -0.55
C ARG A 63 -9.47 6.43 -0.08
N LEU A 64 -8.90 5.35 -0.61
CA LEU A 64 -9.30 3.99 -0.23
C LEU A 64 -9.07 3.72 1.26
N LEU A 65 -7.93 4.16 1.81
CA LEU A 65 -7.69 4.08 3.26
C LEU A 65 -8.74 4.86 4.06
N SER A 66 -9.11 6.05 3.60
CA SER A 66 -10.14 6.88 4.25
C SER A 66 -11.52 6.20 4.20
N GLU A 67 -11.90 5.65 3.05
CA GLU A 67 -13.14 4.89 2.86
C GLU A 67 -13.17 3.61 3.72
N ALA A 68 -12.01 2.99 3.93
CA ALA A 68 -11.83 1.84 4.82
C ALA A 68 -11.74 2.20 6.32
N GLY A 69 -11.84 3.49 6.69
CA GLY A 69 -11.72 3.95 8.08
C GLY A 69 -10.28 3.88 8.65
N ARG A 70 -9.27 3.70 7.81
CA ARG A 70 -7.84 3.62 8.17
C ARG A 70 -7.20 4.99 8.01
N ALA A 71 -7.52 5.91 8.90
CA ALA A 71 -6.95 7.26 8.87
C ALA A 71 -5.43 7.19 9.14
N VAL A 72 -4.63 7.66 8.18
CA VAL A 72 -3.18 7.82 8.37
C VAL A 72 -2.94 9.23 8.91
N THR A 73 -2.60 9.32 10.19
CA THR A 73 -2.05 10.56 10.73
C THR A 73 -0.65 10.73 10.16
N LEU A 74 -0.50 11.62 9.17
CA LEU A 74 0.82 12.08 8.75
C LEU A 74 1.48 12.76 9.96
N PRO A 75 2.68 12.37 10.40
CA PRO A 75 3.42 13.20 11.34
C PRO A 75 3.66 14.55 10.68
N GLY A 76 3.22 15.62 11.36
CA GLY A 76 3.32 17.01 10.90
C GLY A 76 4.75 17.50 10.76
#